data_AF-H3SFN6-F1
#
_entry.id   AF-H3SFN6-F1
#
_cell.length_a   1.000
_cell.length_b   1.000
_cell.length_c   1.000
_cell.angle_alpha   90.00
_cell.angle_beta   90.00
_cell.angle_gamma   90.00
#
_symmetry.space_group_name_H-M   'P 1'
#
loop_
_entity.id
_entity.type
_entity.pdbx_description
1 polymer ?
#
loop_
_entity_poly.entity_id
_entity_poly.type
_entity_poly.pdbx_seq_one_letter_code
_entity_poly.pdbx_strand_id
1 'polypeptide(L)'
;METRFTISANARIDATTKTWTSDHWEGFTGSVVVFLTDASGNILHATDTHAYGVNGIYIGDPSREDIWNETIPDDALKNLAGYAVWQTHTPNIIVTPDAFKEWAEAIAPITKFFVSQEELVRLKQ
;
A
#
# COMPACT_ATOMS: atom_id res chain seq x y z
N MET A 1 -9.64 -1.23 -6.19
CA MET A 1 -8.27 -1.78 -6.20
C MET A 1 -7.98 -2.33 -4.83
N GLU A 2 -7.31 -3.47 -4.76
CA GLU A 2 -6.92 -4.13 -3.52
C GLU A 2 -5.54 -4.75 -3.74
N THR A 3 -4.64 -4.62 -2.77
CA THR A 3 -3.32 -5.23 -2.84
C THR A 3 -3.08 -6.06 -1.60
N ARG A 4 -2.61 -7.28 -1.81
CA ARG A 4 -2.16 -8.20 -0.76
C ARG A 4 -0.71 -8.50 -1.02
N PHE A 5 0.10 -8.55 0.02
CA PHE A 5 1.52 -8.86 -0.14
C PHE A 5 2.05 -9.65 1.07
N THR A 6 3.16 -10.33 0.84
CA THR A 6 3.94 -11.02 1.85
C THR A 6 5.40 -10.62 1.72
N ILE A 7 6.07 -10.43 2.86
CA ILE A 7 7.51 -10.18 2.91
C ILE A 7 8.19 -11.46 3.37
N SER A 8 9.05 -12.01 2.53
CA SER A 8 9.82 -13.20 2.80
C SER A 8 11.13 -12.85 3.51
N ALA A 9 11.67 -13.79 4.29
CA ALA A 9 12.92 -13.61 5.05
C ALA A 9 14.17 -13.36 4.18
N ASN A 10 14.07 -13.58 2.86
CA ASN A 10 15.11 -13.29 1.87
C ASN A 10 15.00 -11.87 1.29
N ALA A 11 14.39 -10.93 2.03
CA ALA A 11 14.22 -9.54 1.61
C ALA A 11 13.47 -9.39 0.28
N ARG A 12 12.42 -10.19 0.08
CA ARG A 12 11.57 -10.12 -1.12
C ARG A 12 10.12 -9.88 -0.74
N ILE A 13 9.50 -8.90 -1.39
CA ILE A 13 8.06 -8.69 -1.40
C ILE A 13 7.48 -9.51 -2.55
N ASP A 14 6.48 -10.33 -2.25
CA ASP A 14 5.62 -10.98 -3.23
C ASP A 14 4.20 -10.46 -3.04
N ALA A 15 3.63 -9.85 -4.09
CA ALA A 15 2.36 -9.14 -4.01
C ALA A 15 1.41 -9.50 -5.15
N THR A 16 0.12 -9.45 -4.84
CA THR A 16 -0.97 -9.59 -5.80
C THR A 16 -1.85 -8.36 -5.69
N THR A 17 -2.08 -7.70 -6.82
CA THR A 17 -2.94 -6.53 -6.91
C THR A 17 -4.15 -6.85 -7.77
N LYS A 18 -5.34 -6.76 -7.16
CA LYS A 18 -6.62 -6.89 -7.84
C LYS A 18 -7.13 -5.52 -8.24
N THR A 19 -7.41 -5.36 -9.52
CA THR A 19 -7.96 -4.15 -10.12
C THR A 19 -9.33 -4.48 -10.69
N TRP A 20 -10.36 -3.69 -10.37
CA TRP A 20 -11.72 -3.88 -10.88
C TRP A 20 -12.44 -2.54 -11.01
N THR A 21 -13.43 -2.48 -11.88
CA THR A 21 -14.39 -1.37 -12.00
C THR A 21 -15.81 -1.89 -11.83
N SER A 22 -16.71 -1.10 -11.26
CA SER A 22 -18.15 -1.37 -11.27
C SER A 22 -18.86 -0.73 -12.46
N ASP A 23 -18.15 0.08 -13.25
CA ASP A 23 -18.72 0.85 -14.34
C ASP A 23 -18.67 0.07 -15.66
N HIS A 24 -19.84 -0.07 -16.29
CA HIS A 24 -19.99 -0.87 -17.51
C HIS A 24 -19.31 -0.27 -18.75
N TRP A 25 -19.00 1.03 -18.70
CA TRP A 25 -18.49 1.80 -19.85
C TRP A 25 -17.18 2.53 -19.55
N GLU A 26 -16.76 2.55 -18.29
CA GLU A 26 -15.58 3.27 -17.84
C GLU A 26 -14.62 2.30 -17.18
N GLY A 27 -13.39 2.26 -17.69
CA GLY A 27 -12.32 1.50 -17.09
C GLY A 27 -11.82 2.15 -15.81
N PHE A 28 -11.12 1.39 -14.98
CA PHE A 28 -10.43 1.90 -13.80
C PHE A 28 -8.93 1.71 -13.99
N THR A 29 -8.15 2.75 -13.76
CA THR A 29 -6.69 2.67 -13.66
C THR A 29 -6.22 3.20 -12.32
N GLY A 30 -5.45 2.40 -11.60
CA GLY A 30 -4.88 2.80 -10.32
C GLY A 30 -3.42 2.40 -10.21
N SER A 31 -2.74 3.01 -9.26
CA SER A 31 -1.39 2.62 -8.87
C SER A 31 -1.30 2.25 -7.41
N VAL A 32 -0.31 1.41 -7.09
CA VAL A 32 0.02 1.01 -5.73
C VAL A 32 1.52 1.20 -5.47
N VAL A 33 1.84 1.66 -4.26
CA VAL A 33 3.18 1.67 -3.68
C VAL A 33 3.10 1.11 -2.26
N VAL A 34 4.07 0.26 -1.90
CA VAL A 34 4.22 -0.25 -0.54
C VAL A 34 5.40 0.44 0.12
N PHE A 35 5.14 1.08 1.26
CA PHE A 35 6.15 1.70 2.12
C PHE A 35 6.45 0.79 3.29
N LEU A 36 7.74 0.58 3.53
CA LEU A 36 8.26 -0.09 4.70
C LEU A 36 8.73 0.94 5.69
N THR A 37 8.35 0.77 6.96
CA THR A 37 8.63 1.75 8.03
C THR A 37 9.27 1.10 9.24
N ASP A 38 10.08 1.89 9.93
CA ASP A 38 10.59 1.54 11.26
C ASP A 38 9.52 1.76 12.34
N ALA A 39 9.86 1.41 13.58
CA ALA A 39 8.94 1.54 14.72
C ALA A 39 8.58 3.01 15.05
N SER A 40 9.35 3.97 14.54
CA SER A 40 9.14 5.41 14.71
C SER A 40 8.32 6.02 13.57
N GLY A 41 8.00 5.24 12.53
CA GLY A 41 7.29 5.69 11.32
C GLY A 41 8.20 6.29 10.25
N ASN A 42 9.53 6.17 10.35
CA ASN A 42 10.43 6.60 9.28
C ASN A 42 10.37 5.59 8.12
N ILE A 43 10.34 6.10 6.89
CA ILE A 43 10.38 5.25 5.69
C ILE A 43 11.77 4.64 5.56
N LEU A 44 11.83 3.31 5.56
CA LEU A 44 13.03 2.53 5.31
C LEU A 44 13.20 2.25 3.81
N HIS A 45 12.09 1.96 3.14
CA HIS A 45 12.06 1.64 1.71
C HIS A 45 10.67 1.87 1.13
N ALA A 46 10.61 2.16 -0.16
CA ALA A 46 9.40 2.24 -0.95
C ALA A 46 9.59 1.41 -2.22
N THR A 47 8.60 0.58 -2.54
CA THR A 47 8.60 -0.19 -3.80
C THR A 47 8.52 0.73 -5.00
N ASP A 48 8.82 0.19 -6.18
CA ASP A 48 8.44 0.82 -7.42
C ASP A 48 6.92 1.05 -7.48
N THR A 49 6.52 2.04 -8.27
CA THR A 49 5.10 2.31 -8.51
C THR A 49 4.54 1.31 -9.52
N HIS A 50 3.62 0.46 -9.06
CA HIS A 50 2.93 -0.49 -9.92
C HIS A 50 1.57 0.07 -10.33
N ALA A 51 1.39 0.30 -11.64
CA ALA A 51 0.15 0.81 -12.21
C ALA A 51 -0.56 -0.29 -13.01
N TYR A 52 -1.85 -0.46 -12.74
CA TYR A 52 -2.70 -1.47 -13.37
C TYR A 52 -4.05 -0.88 -13.74
N GLY A 53 -4.65 -1.46 -14.78
CA GLY A 53 -5.93 -0.98 -15.30
C GLY A 53 -6.78 -2.08 -15.88
N VAL A 54 -8.08 -1.85 -15.84
CA VAL A 54 -9.12 -2.68 -16.44
C VAL A 54 -10.03 -1.82 -17.29
N ASN A 55 -10.58 -2.38 -18.36
CA ASN A 55 -11.60 -1.70 -19.15
C ASN A 55 -12.99 -2.02 -18.59
N GLY A 56 -13.91 -1.07 -18.69
CA GLY A 56 -15.33 -1.34 -18.47
C GLY A 56 -15.84 -2.32 -19.52
N ILE A 57 -16.66 -3.30 -19.11
CA ILE A 57 -17.28 -4.26 -20.02
C ILE A 57 -18.80 -4.33 -19.77
N TYR A 58 -19.55 -4.51 -20.85
CA TYR A 58 -21.00 -4.61 -20.78
C TYR A 58 -21.47 -5.93 -20.14
N ILE A 59 -20.78 -7.05 -20.44
CA ILE A 59 -21.06 -8.38 -19.88
C ILE A 59 -19.73 -9.04 -19.50
N GLY A 60 -19.63 -9.53 -18.27
CA GLY A 60 -18.48 -10.24 -17.73
C GLY A 60 -18.01 -9.68 -16.39
N ASP A 61 -16.85 -10.14 -15.93
CA ASP A 61 -16.15 -9.57 -14.77
C ASP A 61 -15.06 -8.59 -15.24
N PRO A 62 -15.24 -7.26 -15.09
CA PRO A 62 -14.22 -6.26 -15.40
C PRO A 62 -13.15 -6.21 -14.28
N SER A 63 -12.54 -7.35 -13.97
CA SER A 63 -11.48 -7.47 -12.97
C SER A 63 -10.24 -8.16 -13.52
N ARG A 64 -9.08 -7.82 -12.95
CA ARG A 64 -7.79 -8.42 -13.27
C ARG A 64 -6.96 -8.55 -12.00
N GLU A 65 -6.21 -9.64 -11.91
CA GLU A 65 -5.20 -9.83 -10.88
C GLU A 65 -3.81 -9.77 -11.51
N ASP A 66 -2.96 -8.93 -10.95
CA ASP A 66 -1.58 -8.74 -11.37
C ASP A 66 -0.64 -9.14 -10.24
N ILE A 67 0.27 -10.08 -10.52
CA ILE A 67 1.30 -10.54 -9.56
C ILE A 67 2.58 -9.76 -9.84
N TRP A 68 3.19 -9.22 -8.79
CA TRP A 68 4.47 -8.53 -8.85
C TRP A 68 5.33 -8.88 -7.65
N ASN A 69 6.62 -8.64 -7.79
CA ASN A 69 7.57 -8.85 -6.72
C ASN A 69 8.72 -7.86 -6.82
N GLU A 70 9.32 -7.58 -5.68
CA GLU A 70 10.44 -6.66 -5.57
C GLU A 70 11.38 -7.09 -4.44
N THR A 71 12.66 -6.83 -4.62
CA THR A 71 13.68 -7.07 -3.59
C THR A 71 13.88 -5.79 -2.80
N ILE A 72 13.81 -5.90 -1.47
CA ILE A 72 14.02 -4.78 -0.57
C ILE A 72 15.47 -4.80 -0.03
N PRO A 73 16.01 -3.65 0.40
CA PRO A 73 17.30 -3.59 1.06
C PRO A 73 17.32 -4.39 2.38
N ASP A 74 18.40 -5.11 2.65
CA ASP A 74 18.56 -5.92 3.87
C ASP A 74 18.47 -5.09 5.16
N ASP A 75 18.94 -3.84 5.12
CA ASP A 75 18.85 -2.87 6.21
C ASP A 75 17.41 -2.42 6.48
N ALA A 76 16.60 -2.30 5.42
CA ALA A 76 15.16 -2.05 5.57
C ALA A 76 14.45 -3.25 6.21
N LEU A 77 14.78 -4.49 5.79
CA LEU A 77 14.19 -5.69 6.39
C LEU A 77 14.53 -5.82 7.89
N LYS A 78 15.78 -5.53 8.27
CA LYS A 78 16.23 -5.65 9.68
C LYS A 78 15.53 -4.68 10.62
N ASN A 79 15.14 -3.50 10.13
CA ASN A 79 14.52 -2.45 10.94
C ASN A 79 13.00 -2.36 10.72
N LEU A 80 12.43 -3.23 9.88
CA LEU A 80 11.01 -3.25 9.56
C LEU A 80 10.17 -3.49 10.81
N ALA A 81 9.28 -2.55 11.11
CA ALA A 81 8.31 -2.68 12.19
C ALA A 81 6.86 -2.42 11.74
N GLY A 82 6.69 -1.70 10.62
CA GLY A 82 5.37 -1.38 10.07
C GLY A 82 5.40 -1.23 8.56
N TYR A 83 4.21 -1.16 7.96
CA TYR A 83 4.05 -0.91 6.53
C TYR A 83 2.89 0.04 6.28
N ALA A 84 2.90 0.68 5.11
CA ALA A 84 1.76 1.38 4.57
C ALA A 84 1.58 1.01 3.11
N VAL A 85 0.33 0.79 2.70
CA VAL A 85 -0.02 0.55 1.30
C VAL A 85 -0.72 1.80 0.81
N TRP A 86 -0.11 2.51 -0.13
CA TRP A 86 -0.76 3.65 -0.77
C TRP A 86 -1.32 3.23 -2.13
N GLN A 87 -2.60 3.51 -2.33
CA GLN A 87 -3.30 3.28 -3.59
C GLN A 87 -3.99 4.56 -4.04
N THR A 88 -3.92 4.85 -5.34
CA THR A 88 -4.59 6.01 -5.93
C THR A 88 -5.25 5.65 -7.25
N HIS A 89 -6.35 6.33 -7.57
CA HIS A 89 -6.95 6.35 -8.91
C HIS A 89 -6.18 7.37 -9.76
N THR A 90 -5.81 7.02 -11.00
CA THR A 90 -5.11 7.86 -12.02
C THR A 90 -3.58 7.65 -12.14
N PRO A 91 -3.01 7.60 -13.37
CA PRO A 91 -1.62 7.23 -13.60
C PRO A 91 -0.68 8.42 -13.43
N ASN A 92 0.48 8.16 -12.83
CA ASN A 92 1.58 9.10 -12.57
C ASN A 92 1.38 10.03 -11.37
N ILE A 93 1.53 9.46 -10.18
CA ILE A 93 2.14 10.22 -9.08
C ILE A 93 3.51 9.59 -8.84
N ILE A 94 4.57 10.35 -9.07
CA ILE A 94 5.90 10.00 -8.58
C ILE A 94 5.81 10.15 -7.07
N VAL A 95 5.76 9.03 -6.35
CA VAL A 95 5.76 9.07 -4.90
C VAL A 95 7.19 9.25 -4.44
N THR A 96 7.54 10.48 -4.07
CA THR A 96 8.81 10.71 -3.38
C THR A 96 8.67 10.33 -1.91
N PRO A 97 9.75 9.86 -1.25
CA PRO A 97 9.77 9.66 0.20
C PRO A 97 9.28 10.89 0.97
N ASP A 98 9.58 12.10 0.49
CA ASP A 98 9.14 13.35 1.10
C ASP A 98 7.62 13.53 1.02
N ALA A 99 7.01 13.27 -0.14
CA ALA A 99 5.55 13.36 -0.31
C ALA A 99 4.82 12.35 0.59
N PHE A 100 5.36 11.13 0.74
CA PHE A 100 4.80 10.18 1.68
C PHE A 100 5.00 10.63 3.13
N LYS A 101 6.16 11.20 3.48
CA LYS A 101 6.44 11.70 4.83
C LYS A 101 5.46 12.81 5.23
N GLU A 102 5.20 13.78 4.36
CA GLU A 102 4.21 14.84 4.61
C GLU A 102 2.82 14.25 4.88
N TRP A 103 2.40 13.25 4.10
CA TRP A 103 1.15 12.55 4.33
C TRP A 103 1.17 11.75 5.65
N ALA A 104 2.24 11.03 5.94
CA ALA A 104 2.42 10.25 7.15
C ALA A 104 2.36 11.14 8.40
N GLU A 105 2.99 12.31 8.36
CA GLU A 105 2.91 13.33 9.41
C GLU A 105 1.49 13.88 9.56
N ALA A 106 0.76 14.09 8.45
CA ALA A 106 -0.62 14.55 8.48
C ALA A 106 -1.58 13.51 9.09
N ILE A 107 -1.34 12.22 8.90
CA ILE A 107 -2.17 11.14 9.46
C ILE A 107 -1.70 10.66 10.85
N ALA A 108 -0.48 10.99 11.28
CA ALA A 108 0.07 10.60 12.58
C ALA A 108 -0.82 10.92 13.81
N PRO A 109 -1.56 12.06 13.85
CA PRO A 109 -2.49 12.33 14.95
C PRO A 109 -3.67 11.34 14.96
N ILE A 110 -4.14 10.95 13.78
CA ILE A 110 -5.27 10.04 13.59
C ILE A 110 -4.87 8.64 14.04
N THR A 111 -3.70 8.15 13.60
CA THR A 111 -3.20 6.82 14.01
C THR A 111 -2.93 6.74 15.51
N LYS A 112 -2.34 7.76 16.12
CA LYS A 112 -2.15 7.83 17.59
C LYS A 112 -3.48 7.80 18.35
N PHE A 113 -4.51 8.48 17.83
CA PHE A 113 -5.84 8.45 18.42
C PHE A 113 -6.43 7.04 18.43
N PHE A 114 -6.37 6.31 17.31
CA PHE A 114 -6.89 4.94 17.23
C PHE A 114 -6.13 3.96 18.12
N VAL A 115 -4.79 4.01 18.14
CA VAL A 115 -3.96 3.15 19.00
C VAL A 115 -4.27 3.41 20.48
N SER A 116 -4.39 4.68 20.89
CA SER A 116 -4.76 5.04 22.26
C SER A 116 -6.14 4.54 22.66
N GLN A 117 -7.13 4.57 21.75
CA GLN A 117 -8.46 4.01 22.02
C GLN A 117 -8.42 2.49 22.20
N GLU A 118 -7.65 1.76 21.39
CA GLU A 118 -7.50 0.31 21.55
C GLU A 118 -6.84 -0.08 22.88
N GLU A 119 -5.80 0.64 23.30
CA GLU A 119 -5.15 0.43 24.60
C GLU A 119 -6.10 0.71 25.78
N LEU A 120 -6.89 1.78 25.70
CA LEU A 120 -7.91 2.12 26.70
C LEU A 120 -9.02 1.07 26.78
N VAL A 121 -9.38 0.42 25.67
CA VAL A 121 -10.35 -0.69 25.65
C VAL A 121 -9.75 -1.93 26.29
N ARG A 122 -8.48 -2.25 26.02
CA ARG A 122 -7.79 -3.41 26.61
C ARG A 122 -7.58 -3.28 28.12
N LEU A 123 -7.35 -2.08 28.65
CA LEU A 123 -7.17 -1.84 30.09
C LEU A 123 -8.47 -1.90 30.91
N LYS A 124 -9.63 -1.95 30.25
CA LYS A 124 -10.96 -2.01 30.89
C LYS A 124 -11.58 -3.42 30.92
N GLN A 125 -10.87 -4.44 30.42
CA GLN A 125 -11.24 -5.86 30.49
C GLN A 125 -10.41 -6.57 31.55
#